data_AF-A0A349CUI9-F1
#
_entry.id   AF-A0A349CUI9-F1
#
_cell.length_a   1.000
_cell.length_b   1.000
_cell.length_c   1.000
_cell.angle_alpha   90.00
_cell.angle_beta   90.00
_cell.angle_gamma   90.00
#
_symmetry.space_group_name_H-M   'P 1'
#
loop_
_entity.id
_entity.type
_entity.pdbx_description
1 polymer ?
#
loop_
_entity_poly.entity_id
_entity_poly.type
_entity_poly.pdbx_seq_one_letter_code
_entity_poly.pdbx_strand_id
1 'polypeptide(L)' 'ELAAREPHPVDGRAAMLVLTDAGRDVVERATVALNAEVFENVGLDDGDAEELAGIIA' A
#
# COMPACT_ATOMS: atom_id res chain seq x y z
N GLU A 1 0.06 11.45 13.64
CA GLU A 1 -0.47 11.69 12.29
C GLU A 1 0.30 10.79 11.33
N LEU A 2 -0.32 10.18 10.31
CA LEU A 2 0.35 9.16 9.46
C LEU A 2 0.90 9.74 8.15
N ALA A 3 0.28 10.80 7.64
CA ALA A 3 0.77 11.55 6.49
C ALA A 3 0.74 13.04 6.81
N ALA A 4 1.67 13.80 6.22
CA ALA A 4 1.71 15.25 6.28
C ALA A 4 1.36 15.83 4.91
N ARG A 5 0.81 17.04 4.90
CA ARG A 5 0.46 17.77 3.69
C ARG A 5 1.51 18.84 3.39
N GLU A 6 2.05 18.81 2.18
CA GLU A 6 3.02 19.80 1.68
C GLU A 6 2.48 20.50 0.43
N PRO A 7 2.84 21.77 0.17
CA PRO A 7 2.52 22.43 -1.09
C PRO A 7 3.13 21.68 -2.28
N HIS A 8 2.39 21.54 -3.38
CA HIS A 8 2.94 20.93 -4.58
C HIS A 8 3.98 21.87 -5.23
N PRO A 9 5.18 21.40 -5.59
CA PRO A 9 6.32 22.25 -5.94
C PRO A 9 6.12 23.07 -7.22
N VAL A 10 5.19 22.67 -8.09
CA VAL A 10 4.92 23.35 -9.38
C VAL A 10 3.44 23.66 -9.62
N ASP A 11 2.54 23.31 -8.68
CA ASP A 11 1.10 23.63 -8.80
C ASP A 11 0.57 24.15 -7.48
N GLY A 12 0.42 25.47 -7.37
CA GLY A 12 -0.05 26.11 -6.14
C GLY A 12 -1.48 25.76 -5.73
N ARG A 13 -2.25 25.05 -6.57
CA ARG A 13 -3.61 24.56 -6.25
C ARG A 13 -3.60 23.13 -5.73
N ALA A 14 -2.50 22.41 -5.90
CA ALA A 14 -2.35 21.02 -5.47
C ALA A 14 -1.55 20.92 -4.16
N ALA A 15 -1.66 19.77 -3.51
CA ALA A 15 -0.84 19.43 -2.36
C ALA A 15 -0.29 18.01 -2.52
N MET A 16 0.92 17.81 -2.03
CA MET A 16 1.55 16.51 -1.87
C MET A 16 1.19 15.95 -0.49
N LEU A 17 0.90 14.66 -0.44
CA LEU A 17 0.83 13.92 0.81
C LEU A 17 2.10 13.09 0.95
N VAL A 18 2.82 13.28 2.05
CA VAL A 18 4.06 12.57 2.35
C VAL A 18 3.81 11.70 3.56
N LEU A 19 4.16 10.41 3.47
CA LEU A 19 4.13 9.54 4.64
C LEU A 19 5.16 10.02 5.65
N THR A 20 4.68 10.26 6.87
CA THR A 20 5.54 10.46 8.04
C THR A 20 6.26 9.15 8.38
N ASP A 21 7.30 9.22 9.21
CA ASP A 21 7.99 8.01 9.68
C ASP A 21 7.02 7.04 10.37
N ALA A 22 6.14 7.54 11.25
CA ALA A 22 5.10 6.73 11.87
C ALA A 22 4.11 6.14 10.84
N GLY A 23 3.85 6.84 9.74
CA GLY A 23 3.07 6.32 8.61
C GLY A 23 3.76 5.17 7.89
N ARG A 24 5.07 5.27 7.68
CA ARG A 24 5.88 4.21 7.07
C ARG A 24 5.91 2.96 7.96
N ASP A 25 6.06 3.13 9.27
CA ASP A 25 6.00 2.02 10.23
C ASP A 25 4.63 1.31 10.23
N VAL A 26 3.55 2.05 9.99
CA VAL A 26 2.21 1.45 9.83
C VAL A 26 2.13 0.67 8.52
N VAL A 27 2.64 1.22 7.41
CA VAL A 27 2.66 0.54 6.10
C VAL A 27 3.36 -0.80 6.22
N GLU A 28 4.56 -0.84 6.80
CA GLU A 28 5.32 -2.09 6.93
C GLU A 28 4.56 -3.15 7.73
N ARG A 29 4.03 -2.79 8.90
CA ARG A 29 3.25 -3.72 9.73
C ARG A 29 1.97 -4.19 9.03
N ALA A 30 1.27 -3.29 8.35
CA ALA A 30 0.06 -3.62 7.62
C ALA A 30 0.34 -4.55 6.43
N THR A 31 1.44 -4.34 5.71
CA THR A 31 1.88 -5.24 4.63
C THR A 31 2.12 -6.64 5.15
N VAL A 32 2.82 -6.81 6.28
CA VAL A 32 3.03 -8.13 6.88
C VAL A 32 1.71 -8.76 7.31
N ALA A 33 0.86 -8.02 8.03
CA ALA A 33 -0.41 -8.53 8.51
C ALA A 33 -1.34 -8.95 7.37
N LEU A 34 -1.47 -8.14 6.31
CA LEU A 34 -2.34 -8.46 5.18
C LEU A 34 -1.88 -9.70 4.42
N ASN A 35 -0.57 -9.89 4.23
CA ASN A 35 -0.08 -11.10 3.56
C ASN A 35 -0.36 -12.35 4.40
N ALA A 36 0.02 -12.32 5.69
CA ALA A 36 -0.13 -13.48 6.58
C ALA A 36 -1.60 -13.81 6.89
N GLU A 37 -2.46 -12.81 7.07
CA GLU A 37 -3.82 -13.02 7.56
C GLU A 37 -4.86 -13.07 6.45
N VAL A 38 -4.59 -12.49 5.27
CA VAL A 38 -5.56 -12.38 4.18
C VAL A 38 -5.05 -13.05 2.91
N PHE A 39 -3.93 -12.59 2.35
CA PHE A 39 -3.53 -12.98 1.00
C PHE A 39 -3.00 -14.41 0.88
N GLU A 40 -2.39 -14.97 1.93
CA GLU A 40 -2.00 -16.38 1.96
C GLU A 40 -3.19 -17.35 2.00
N ASN A 41 -4.39 -16.88 2.35
CA ASN A 41 -5.55 -17.73 2.63
C ASN A 41 -6.77 -17.39 1.76
N VAL A 42 -6.56 -16.88 0.54
CA VAL A 42 -7.65 -16.47 -0.38
C VAL A 42 -8.37 -17.63 -1.07
N GLY A 43 -8.00 -18.88 -0.75
CA GLY A 43 -8.61 -20.08 -1.33
C GLY A 43 -8.17 -20.38 -2.77
N LEU A 44 -7.06 -19.80 -3.20
CA LEU A 44 -6.36 -20.09 -4.45
C LEU A 44 -5.03 -20.76 -4.12
N ASP A 45 -4.54 -21.61 -5.00
CA ASP A 45 -3.12 -21.99 -4.94
C ASP A 45 -2.23 -20.85 -5.48
N ASP A 46 -0.93 -20.95 -5.23
CA ASP A 46 0.02 -19.90 -5.58
C ASP A 46 0.02 -19.57 -7.08
N GLY A 47 -0.22 -20.59 -7.94
CA GLY A 47 -0.22 -20.41 -9.40
C GLY A 47 -1.46 -19.67 -9.88
N ASP A 48 -2.64 -20.06 -9.39
CA ASP A 48 -3.90 -19.38 -9.69
C ASP A 48 -3.88 -17.92 -9.19
N ALA A 49 -3.28 -17.67 -8.01
CA ALA A 49 -3.14 -16.31 -7.48
C ALA A 49 -2.19 -15.44 -8.32
N GLU A 50 -1.07 -16.00 -8.78
CA GLU A 50 -0.12 -15.30 -9.67
C GLU A 50 -0.75 -14.99 -11.03
N GLU A 51 -1.46 -15.96 -11.64
CA GLU A 51 -2.18 -15.76 -12.90
C GLU A 51 -3.21 -14.65 -12.78
N LEU A 52 -4.03 -14.67 -11.73
CA LEU A 52 -5.03 -13.64 -11.48
C LEU A 52 -4.41 -12.25 -11.35
N ALA A 53 -3.32 -12.12 -10.59
CA ALA A 53 -2.62 -10.86 -10.43
C ALA A 53 -2.08 -10.34 -11.78
N GLY A 54 -1.54 -11.24 -12.62
CA GLY A 54 -1.06 -10.91 -13.96
C GLY A 54 -2.14 -10.45 -14.93
N ILE A 55 -3.40 -10.87 -14.75
CA ILE A 55 -4.54 -10.43 -15.57
C ILE A 55 -4.99 -9.01 -15.23
N ILE A 56 -4.88 -8.59 -13.96
CA ILE A 56 -5.41 -7.32 -13.45
C ILE A 56 -4.39 -6.17 -13.57
N ALA A 57 -3.10 -6.47 -13.47
CA ALA A 57 -1.99 -5.50 -13.49
C ALA A 57 -1.79 -4.83 -14.86
#